data_AF-A0A8T4ABU1-F1
#
_entry.id   AF-A0A8T4ABU1-F1
#
_cell.length_a   1.000
_cell.length_b   1.000
_cell.length_c   1.000
_cell.angle_alpha   90.00
_cell.angle_beta   90.00
_cell.angle_gamma   90.00
#
_symmetry.space_group_name_H-M   'P 1'
#
loop_
_entity.id
_entity.type
_entity.pdbx_description
1 polymer ?
#
loop_
_entity_poly.entity_id
_entity_poly.type
_entity_poly.pdbx_seq_one_letter_code
_entity_poly.pdbx_strand_id
1 'polypeptide(L)'
;MSETLRVACVQMTSSDSLAQNLTVASHRIRQATACKSQLVVLPENFAWVGKDISLFTADSSSVIKHFLGECAKQYQVWIVAGSVLWKSSEHEKPFNRSLVINPQGEICCYYDKIHLFETVLTHEFWKKSDDCQVGKKPSIFHLNDDWHVGLSICYDLRFRAFIIFILHKGAIF
;
A
#
# COMPACT_ATOMS: atom_id res chain seq x y z
N MET A 1 -12.52 17.97 -18.67
CA MET A 1 -12.05 16.67 -18.12
C MET A 1 -13.02 16.30 -17.01
N SER A 2 -13.22 15.01 -16.71
CA SER A 2 -14.23 14.58 -15.74
C SER A 2 -13.90 15.12 -14.34
N GLU A 3 -14.74 15.99 -13.79
CA GLU A 3 -14.64 16.46 -12.38
C GLU A 3 -14.73 15.32 -11.37
N THR A 4 -15.16 14.13 -11.79
CA THR A 4 -15.37 12.96 -10.92
C THR A 4 -14.28 11.92 -11.11
N LEU A 5 -13.58 11.57 -10.02
CA LEU A 5 -12.68 10.41 -9.95
C LEU A 5 -13.45 9.19 -9.45
N ARG A 6 -13.41 8.08 -10.20
CA ARG A 6 -13.98 6.81 -9.75
C ARG A 6 -12.91 5.94 -9.08
N VAL A 7 -13.10 5.68 -7.79
CA VAL A 7 -12.19 4.88 -6.96
C VAL A 7 -12.87 3.57 -6.55
N ALA A 8 -12.12 2.47 -6.55
CA ALA A 8 -12.54 1.20 -5.97
C ALA A 8 -11.67 0.87 -4.75
N CYS A 9 -12.31 0.74 -3.59
CA CYS A 9 -11.69 0.26 -2.36
C CYS A 9 -11.88 -1.26 -2.28
N VAL A 10 -10.81 -2.02 -2.43
CA VAL A 10 -10.83 -3.47 -2.37
C VAL A 10 -10.73 -3.93 -0.92
N GLN A 11 -11.60 -4.86 -0.54
CA GLN A 11 -11.52 -5.57 0.73
C GLN A 11 -11.25 -7.06 0.50
N MET A 12 -10.31 -7.60 1.27
CA MET A 12 -9.98 -9.03 1.29
C MET A 12 -9.46 -9.44 2.66
N THR A 13 -9.45 -10.75 2.93
CA THR A 13 -8.87 -11.36 4.12
C THR A 13 -7.58 -12.05 3.72
N SER A 14 -6.45 -11.43 4.03
CA SER A 14 -5.14 -11.96 3.67
C SER A 14 -4.71 -13.09 4.61
N SER A 15 -4.08 -14.12 4.05
CA SER A 15 -3.46 -15.23 4.77
C SER A 15 -1.92 -15.11 4.77
N ASP A 16 -1.23 -16.12 5.28
CA ASP A 16 0.22 -16.26 5.21
C ASP A 16 0.72 -16.80 3.85
N SER A 17 -0.18 -17.04 2.89
CA SER A 17 0.16 -17.49 1.54
C SER A 17 0.14 -16.35 0.53
N LEU A 18 1.33 -15.91 0.12
CA LEU A 18 1.47 -14.87 -0.92
C LEU A 18 0.69 -15.23 -2.19
N ALA A 19 0.84 -16.45 -2.70
CA ALA A 19 0.19 -16.88 -3.94
C ALA A 19 -1.35 -16.84 -3.87
N GLN A 20 -1.94 -17.30 -2.75
CA GLN A 20 -3.39 -17.23 -2.54
C GLN A 20 -3.87 -15.78 -2.50
N ASN A 21 -3.15 -14.93 -1.75
CA ASN A 21 -3.49 -13.52 -1.63
C ASN A 21 -3.44 -12.79 -2.98
N LEU A 22 -2.40 -13.03 -3.80
CA LEU A 22 -2.30 -12.44 -5.14
C LEU A 22 -3.44 -12.89 -6.06
N THR A 23 -3.86 -14.15 -5.94
CA THR A 23 -5.01 -14.68 -6.71
C THR A 23 -6.31 -13.99 -6.33
N VAL A 24 -6.56 -13.82 -5.02
CA VAL A 24 -7.73 -13.07 -4.51
C VAL A 24 -7.66 -11.61 -4.95
N ALA A 25 -6.50 -10.96 -4.80
CA ALA A 25 -6.30 -9.58 -5.21
C ALA A 25 -6.56 -9.39 -6.70
N SER A 26 -6.05 -10.28 -7.56
CA SER A 26 -6.29 -10.26 -9.01
C SER A 26 -7.79 -10.29 -9.34
N HIS A 27 -8.52 -11.21 -8.72
CA HIS A 27 -9.97 -11.31 -8.91
C HIS A 27 -10.69 -10.03 -8.50
N ARG A 28 -10.32 -9.45 -7.35
CA ARG A 28 -10.93 -8.21 -6.86
C ARG A 28 -10.58 -6.98 -7.70
N ILE A 29 -9.33 -6.88 -8.18
CA ILE A 29 -8.90 -5.81 -9.10
C ILE A 29 -9.71 -5.90 -10.40
N ARG A 30 -9.89 -7.10 -10.96
CA ARG A 30 -10.73 -7.30 -12.14
C ARG A 30 -12.17 -6.88 -11.93
N GLN A 31 -12.76 -7.17 -10.75
CA GLN A 31 -14.11 -6.71 -10.41
C GLN A 31 -14.18 -5.18 -10.31
N ALA A 32 -13.18 -4.55 -9.69
CA ALA A 32 -13.08 -3.11 -9.56
C ALA A 32 -12.99 -2.40 -10.92
N THR A 33 -12.24 -2.98 -11.87
CA THR A 33 -12.02 -2.39 -13.20
C THR A 33 -13.25 -2.54 -14.09
N ALA A 34 -14.06 -3.59 -13.90
CA ALA A 34 -15.37 -3.73 -14.57
C ALA A 34 -16.33 -2.57 -14.25
N CYS A 35 -16.14 -1.90 -13.12
CA CYS A 35 -16.89 -0.69 -12.74
C CYS A 35 -16.30 0.61 -13.32
N LYS A 36 -15.33 0.54 -14.25
CA LYS A 36 -14.62 1.69 -14.85
C LYS A 36 -13.87 2.57 -13.83
N SER A 37 -13.35 1.95 -12.77
CA SER A 37 -12.55 2.64 -11.76
C SER A 37 -11.23 3.10 -12.35
N GLN A 38 -10.81 4.33 -12.05
CA GLN A 38 -9.53 4.90 -12.47
C GLN A 38 -8.42 4.61 -11.47
N LEU A 39 -8.79 4.45 -10.20
CA LEU A 39 -7.93 4.13 -9.07
C LEU A 39 -8.47 2.91 -8.33
N VAL A 40 -7.62 1.93 -8.08
CA VAL A 40 -7.91 0.77 -7.25
C VAL A 40 -7.02 0.83 -6.00
N VAL A 41 -7.62 0.77 -4.82
CA VAL A 41 -6.92 0.80 -3.54
C VAL A 41 -7.07 -0.57 -2.87
N LEU A 42 -5.94 -1.26 -2.66
CA LEU A 42 -5.86 -2.51 -1.91
C LEU A 42 -5.77 -2.23 -0.39
N PRO A 43 -6.06 -3.21 0.49
CA PRO A 43 -5.96 -3.01 1.93
C PRO A 43 -4.51 -3.09 2.44
N GLU A 44 -4.30 -2.67 3.70
CA GLU A 44 -3.03 -2.89 4.42
C GLU A 44 -2.69 -4.38 4.43
N ASN A 45 -1.41 -4.71 4.21
CA ASN A 45 -0.90 -6.08 4.21
C ASN A 45 -1.63 -7.03 3.25
N PHE A 46 -2.13 -6.54 2.11
CA PHE A 46 -2.93 -7.36 1.19
C PHE A 46 -2.20 -8.63 0.74
N ALA A 47 -0.88 -8.54 0.59
CA ALA A 47 -0.05 -9.62 0.05
C ALA A 47 0.24 -10.73 1.07
N TRP A 48 0.23 -10.43 2.38
CA TRP A 48 0.60 -11.39 3.41
C TRP A 48 0.26 -10.92 4.82
N VAL A 49 -0.29 -11.82 5.63
CA VAL A 49 -0.46 -11.66 7.08
C VAL A 49 -0.05 -12.95 7.76
N GLY A 50 1.03 -12.91 8.52
CA GLY A 50 1.51 -14.03 9.32
C GLY A 50 2.44 -13.56 10.44
N LYS A 51 3.04 -14.52 11.16
CA LYS A 51 3.96 -14.24 12.29
C LYS A 51 5.43 -14.21 11.88
N ASP A 52 5.83 -15.07 10.96
CA ASP A 52 7.23 -15.20 10.55
C ASP A 52 7.56 -14.31 9.36
N ILE A 53 8.05 -13.10 9.66
CA ILE A 53 8.45 -12.12 8.64
C ILE A 53 9.75 -12.50 7.91
N SER A 54 10.52 -13.47 8.42
CA SER A 54 11.79 -13.88 7.79
C SER A 54 11.58 -14.50 6.40
N LEU A 55 10.37 -15.01 6.17
CA LEU A 55 9.92 -15.53 4.88
C LEU A 55 9.75 -14.43 3.81
N PHE A 56 9.71 -13.15 4.21
CA PHE A 56 9.56 -12.02 3.29
C PHE A 56 10.91 -11.43 2.90
N THR A 57 11.29 -11.67 1.65
CA THR A 57 12.59 -11.29 1.11
C THR A 57 12.47 -10.27 -0.02
N ALA A 58 13.61 -9.91 -0.61
CA ALA A 58 13.63 -9.10 -1.84
C ALA A 58 12.92 -9.81 -3.02
N ASP A 59 12.90 -11.14 -3.04
CA ASP A 59 12.20 -11.91 -4.08
C ASP A 59 10.69 -11.75 -3.93
N SER A 60 10.15 -11.83 -2.71
CA SER A 60 8.73 -11.57 -2.42
C SER A 60 8.33 -10.16 -2.87
N SER A 61 9.19 -9.17 -2.63
CA SER A 61 8.98 -7.78 -3.07
C SER A 61 8.97 -7.67 -4.60
N SER A 62 9.84 -8.41 -5.28
CA SER A 62 9.91 -8.47 -6.74
C SER A 62 8.69 -9.13 -7.36
N VAL A 63 8.20 -10.23 -6.79
CA VAL A 63 6.96 -10.92 -7.20
C VAL A 63 5.76 -9.98 -7.07
N ILE A 64 5.62 -9.29 -5.94
CA ILE A 64 4.56 -8.31 -5.70
C ILE A 64 4.63 -7.16 -6.70
N LYS A 65 5.82 -6.60 -6.93
CA LYS A 65 6.04 -5.52 -7.91
C LYS A 65 5.59 -5.96 -9.30
N HIS A 66 6.02 -7.14 -9.73
CA HIS A 66 5.67 -7.68 -11.04
C HIS A 66 4.15 -7.87 -11.15
N PHE A 67 3.53 -8.52 -10.17
CA PHE A 67 2.08 -8.73 -10.11
C PHE A 67 1.28 -7.43 -10.24
N LEU A 68 1.63 -6.41 -9.45
CA LEU A 68 0.92 -5.14 -9.47
C LEU A 68 1.12 -4.40 -10.80
N GLY A 69 2.34 -4.44 -11.34
CA GLY A 69 2.68 -3.86 -12.65
C GLY A 69 1.86 -4.47 -13.79
N GLU A 70 1.75 -5.81 -13.81
CA GLU A 70 0.95 -6.51 -14.81
C GLU A 70 -0.54 -6.21 -14.66
N CYS A 71 -1.09 -6.18 -13.44
CA CYS A 71 -2.49 -5.81 -13.22
C CYS A 71 -2.79 -4.38 -13.69
N ALA A 72 -1.93 -3.43 -13.35
CA ALA A 72 -2.11 -2.03 -13.72
C ALA A 72 -2.07 -1.83 -15.24
N LYS A 73 -1.10 -2.47 -15.93
CA LYS A 73 -1.02 -2.49 -17.40
C LYS A 73 -2.22 -3.15 -18.05
N GLN A 74 -2.59 -4.34 -17.58
CA GLN A 74 -3.66 -5.13 -18.18
C GLN A 74 -4.99 -4.39 -18.13
N TYR A 75 -5.28 -3.72 -17.01
CA TYR A 75 -6.57 -3.05 -16.80
C TYR A 75 -6.53 -1.54 -17.04
N GLN A 76 -5.36 -0.97 -17.35
CA GLN A 76 -5.17 0.46 -17.58
C GLN A 76 -5.68 1.32 -16.41
N VAL A 77 -5.27 0.97 -15.19
CA VAL A 77 -5.68 1.66 -13.95
C VAL A 77 -4.49 1.99 -13.06
N TRP A 78 -4.68 2.99 -12.20
CA TRP A 78 -3.81 3.23 -11.07
C TRP A 78 -4.07 2.23 -9.95
N ILE A 79 -3.02 1.75 -9.29
CA ILE A 79 -3.14 0.87 -8.11
C ILE A 79 -2.37 1.47 -6.94
N VAL A 80 -3.07 1.70 -5.82
CA VAL A 80 -2.46 1.94 -4.51
C VAL A 80 -2.48 0.62 -3.76
N ALA A 81 -1.30 0.08 -3.49
CA ALA A 81 -1.11 -1.25 -2.95
C ALA A 81 -1.32 -1.33 -1.44
N GLY A 82 -2.25 -0.54 -0.88
CA GLY A 82 -2.58 -0.48 0.55
C GLY A 82 -1.34 -0.44 1.41
N SER A 83 -0.88 -1.61 1.85
CA SER A 83 0.54 -1.82 2.06
C SER A 83 1.02 -3.26 1.81
N VAL A 84 2.34 -3.42 1.73
CA VAL A 84 3.07 -4.69 1.72
C VAL A 84 4.29 -4.62 2.63
N LEU A 85 4.76 -5.77 3.10
CA LEU A 85 6.12 -5.88 3.62
C LEU A 85 7.09 -5.74 2.45
N TRP A 86 7.88 -4.67 2.47
CA TRP A 86 8.83 -4.36 1.41
C TRP A 86 10.26 -4.46 1.91
N LYS A 87 11.01 -5.43 1.38
CA LYS A 87 12.39 -5.70 1.76
C LYS A 87 13.33 -5.14 0.70
N SER A 88 14.16 -4.17 1.07
CA SER A 88 15.28 -3.69 0.26
C SER A 88 16.57 -4.40 0.65
N SER A 89 17.54 -4.41 -0.26
CA SER A 89 18.89 -4.92 0.01
C SER A 89 19.64 -4.09 1.07
N GLU A 90 19.31 -2.81 1.22
CA GLU A 90 20.01 -1.85 2.09
C GLU A 90 19.63 -1.94 3.57
N HIS A 91 18.55 -2.64 3.91
CA HIS A 91 17.98 -2.63 5.27
C HIS A 91 17.74 -4.04 5.79
N GLU A 92 18.02 -4.26 7.07
CA GLU A 92 17.82 -5.55 7.73
C GLU A 92 16.33 -5.85 7.97
N LYS A 93 15.51 -4.85 8.26
CA LYS A 93 14.06 -5.01 8.45
C LYS A 93 13.30 -4.54 7.21
N PRO A 94 12.18 -5.19 6.84
CA PRO A 94 11.30 -4.70 5.80
C PRO A 94 10.58 -3.41 6.25
N PHE A 95 10.07 -2.64 5.30
CA PHE A 95 9.13 -1.55 5.57
C PHE A 95 7.69 -2.03 5.44
N ASN A 96 6.77 -1.41 6.17
CA ASN A 96 5.35 -1.45 5.82
C ASN A 96 5.11 -0.35 4.77
N ARG A 97 5.11 -0.74 3.48
CA ARG A 97 5.16 0.18 2.34
C ARG A 97 3.87 0.15 1.53
N SER A 98 3.29 1.31 1.28
CA SER A 98 2.29 1.52 0.24
C SER A 98 2.98 1.85 -1.07
N LEU A 99 2.69 1.12 -2.13
CA LEU A 99 3.21 1.38 -3.49
C LEU A 99 2.11 1.99 -4.34
N VAL A 100 2.49 2.92 -5.22
CA VAL A 100 1.61 3.47 -6.26
C VAL A 100 2.12 3.04 -7.61
N ILE A 101 1.27 2.34 -8.36
CA ILE A 101 1.55 1.84 -9.70
C ILE A 101 0.71 2.61 -10.71
N ASN A 102 1.36 3.15 -11.73
CA ASN A 102 0.67 3.85 -12.83
C ASN A 102 0.07 2.85 -13.85
N PRO A 103 -0.80 3.29 -14.77
CA PRO A 103 -1.36 2.45 -15.83
C PRO A 103 -0.32 1.83 -16.79
N GLN A 104 0.92 2.31 -16.76
CA GLN A 104 2.07 1.75 -17.49
C GLN A 104 2.77 0.63 -16.70
N GLY A 105 2.29 0.31 -15.49
CA GLY A 105 2.82 -0.74 -14.61
C GLY A 105 4.11 -0.38 -13.89
N GLU A 106 4.41 0.91 -13.77
CA GLU A 106 5.61 1.44 -13.14
C GLU A 106 5.30 1.94 -11.73
N ILE A 107 6.25 1.74 -10.79
CA ILE A 107 6.17 2.36 -9.47
C ILE A 107 6.49 3.85 -9.64
N CYS A 108 5.51 4.71 -9.47
CA CYS A 108 5.72 6.17 -9.55
C CYS A 108 5.97 6.81 -8.18
N CYS A 109 5.48 6.18 -7.12
CA CYS A 109 5.50 6.72 -5.77
C CYS A 109 5.39 5.59 -4.74
N TYR A 110 5.90 5.84 -3.55
CA TYR A 110 5.70 4.96 -2.40
C TYR A 110 5.64 5.76 -1.11
N TYR A 111 5.10 5.14 -0.07
CA TYR A 111 5.08 5.64 1.30
C TYR A 111 5.47 4.52 2.25
N ASP A 112 6.47 4.77 3.08
CA ASP A 112 6.81 3.89 4.20
C ASP A 112 6.12 4.39 5.47
N LYS A 113 5.42 3.50 6.16
CA LYS A 113 4.66 3.82 7.38
C LYS A 113 5.55 4.49 8.42
N ILE A 114 5.16 5.71 8.81
CA ILE A 114 5.91 6.51 9.77
C ILE A 114 5.50 6.14 11.20
N HIS A 115 4.19 6.04 11.46
CA HIS A 115 3.71 5.70 12.79
C HIS A 115 3.46 4.19 12.88
N LEU A 116 4.47 3.46 13.35
CA LEU A 116 4.32 2.04 13.64
C LEU A 116 3.43 1.85 14.87
N PHE A 117 2.62 0.79 14.84
CA PHE A 117 1.75 0.47 15.97
C PHE A 117 2.59 -0.14 17.09
N GLU A 118 2.44 0.41 18.29
CA GLU A 118 3.07 -0.06 19.50
C GLU A 118 2.05 0.01 20.63
N THR A 119 1.90 -1.08 21.40
CA THR A 119 1.03 -1.12 22.57
C THR A 119 1.60 -1.99 23.68
N VAL A 120 1.21 -1.69 24.91
CA VAL A 120 1.42 -2.55 26.07
C VAL A 120 0.11 -3.29 26.33
N LEU A 121 0.12 -4.60 26.15
CA LEU A 121 -0.89 -5.50 26.69
C LEU A 121 -0.45 -5.90 28.10
N THR A 122 -1.40 -6.30 28.96
CA THR A 122 -1.19 -6.54 30.40
C THR A 122 0.04 -7.37 30.75
N HIS A 123 0.47 -8.28 29.87
CA HIS A 123 1.69 -9.10 30.05
C HIS A 123 2.60 -9.14 28.81
N GLU A 124 2.32 -8.36 27.76
CA GLU A 124 3.08 -8.41 26.50
C GLU A 124 3.27 -7.02 25.91
N PHE A 125 4.51 -6.70 25.54
CA PHE A 125 4.81 -5.53 24.73
C PHE A 125 4.72 -5.93 23.27
N TRP A 126 3.79 -5.35 22.53
CA TRP A 126 3.74 -5.54 21.08
C TRP A 126 4.28 -4.30 20.39
N LYS A 127 5.46 -4.44 19.79
CA LYS A 127 6.17 -3.35 19.11
C LYS A 127 6.41 -3.71 17.65
N LYS A 128 5.69 -3.06 16.74
CA LYS A 128 5.89 -3.33 15.31
C LYS A 128 7.26 -2.87 14.79
N SER A 129 7.95 -1.99 15.52
CA SER A 129 9.34 -1.61 15.27
C SER A 129 10.34 -2.77 15.34
N ASP A 130 9.98 -3.85 16.05
CA ASP A 130 10.83 -5.04 16.13
C ASP A 130 10.85 -5.77 14.78
N ASP A 131 9.74 -5.72 14.05
CA ASP A 131 9.53 -6.37 12.75
C ASP A 131 9.83 -5.48 11.54
N CYS A 132 9.64 -4.16 11.68
CA CYS A 132 9.59 -3.26 10.53
C CYS A 132 10.44 -2.00 10.74
N GLN A 133 11.02 -1.51 9.64
CA GLN A 133 11.70 -0.24 9.57
C GLN A 133 10.70 0.92 9.52
N VAL A 134 10.98 1.97 10.30
CA VAL A 134 10.19 3.21 10.35
C VAL A 134 10.43 4.07 9.11
N GLY A 135 9.36 4.51 8.46
CA GLY A 135 9.40 5.48 7.37
C GLY A 135 9.73 6.89 7.85
N LYS A 136 10.19 7.75 6.92
CA LYS A 136 10.74 9.08 7.28
C LYS A 136 9.99 10.27 6.69
N LYS A 137 9.19 10.07 5.64
CA LYS A 137 8.63 11.16 4.85
C LYS A 137 7.19 10.87 4.43
N PRO A 138 6.27 11.83 4.60
CA PRO A 138 4.95 11.78 3.98
C PRO A 138 5.09 11.71 2.46
N SER A 139 4.08 11.18 1.78
CA SER A 139 4.12 10.99 0.33
C SER A 139 2.79 11.34 -0.30
N ILE A 140 2.86 11.97 -1.48
CA ILE A 140 1.71 12.38 -2.29
C ILE A 140 2.04 11.99 -3.73
N PHE A 141 1.07 11.50 -4.48
CA PHE A 141 1.20 11.26 -5.91
C PHE A 141 0.12 11.99 -6.69
N HIS A 142 0.42 12.34 -7.94
CA HIS A 142 -0.53 13.01 -8.82
C HIS A 142 -1.09 11.96 -9.77
N LEU A 143 -2.39 11.71 -9.67
CA LEU A 143 -3.09 10.80 -10.57
C LEU A 143 -3.32 11.46 -11.94
N ASN A 144 -3.62 12.76 -11.93
CA ASN A 144 -3.70 13.68 -13.06
C ASN A 144 -3.59 15.13 -12.52
N ASP A 145 -3.84 16.13 -13.37
CA ASP A 145 -3.74 17.56 -13.02
C ASP A 145 -4.72 18.00 -11.91
N ASP A 146 -5.83 17.28 -11.74
CA ASP A 146 -6.88 17.62 -10.80
C ASP A 146 -6.76 16.84 -9.48
N TRP A 147 -6.19 15.63 -9.49
CA TRP A 147 -6.22 14.70 -8.37
C TRP A 147 -4.83 14.41 -7.79
N HIS A 148 -4.54 15.05 -6.67
CA HIS A 148 -3.37 14.79 -5.84
C HIS A 148 -3.76 13.97 -4.61
N VAL A 149 -3.14 12.80 -4.46
CA VAL A 149 -3.55 11.80 -3.47
C VAL A 149 -2.46 11.62 -2.41
N GLY A 150 -2.82 11.82 -1.15
CA GLY A 150 -1.96 11.58 0.00
C GLY A 150 -1.93 10.12 0.42
N LEU A 151 -0.76 9.62 0.80
CA LEU A 151 -0.59 8.25 1.29
C LEU A 151 -0.50 8.22 2.83
N SER A 152 -1.28 7.33 3.43
CA SER A 152 -1.24 7.01 4.85
C SER A 152 -1.62 5.54 5.08
N ILE A 153 -1.13 4.93 6.16
CA ILE A 153 -1.41 3.53 6.46
C ILE A 153 -1.96 3.43 7.89
N CYS A 154 -3.24 3.07 8.01
CA CYS A 154 -3.87 2.60 9.26
C CYS A 154 -3.59 3.50 10.49
N TYR A 155 -2.56 3.18 11.29
CA TYR A 155 -2.24 3.88 12.53
C TYR A 155 -1.89 5.35 12.33
N ASP A 156 -1.42 5.74 11.14
CA ASP A 156 -1.17 7.15 10.79
C ASP A 156 -2.41 8.04 10.96
N LEU A 157 -3.63 7.48 10.83
CA LEU A 157 -4.89 8.22 11.01
C LEU A 157 -5.07 8.75 12.43
N ARG A 158 -4.37 8.19 13.42
CA ARG A 158 -4.40 8.70 14.81
C ARG A 158 -3.56 9.96 15.00
N PHE A 159 -2.75 10.33 14.01
CA PHE A 159 -1.83 11.46 14.09
C PHE A 159 -2.38 12.62 13.24
N ARG A 160 -3.28 13.41 13.82
CA ARG A 160 -3.92 14.55 13.14
C ARG A 160 -2.92 15.49 12.46
N ALA A 161 -1.78 15.76 13.11
CA ALA A 161 -0.73 16.62 12.56
C ALA A 161 -0.15 16.08 11.24
N PHE A 162 -0.05 14.74 11.09
CA PHE A 162 0.41 14.10 9.86
C PHE A 162 -0.59 14.31 8.72
N ILE A 163 -1.89 14.14 9.00
CA ILE A 163 -2.95 14.36 8.00
C ILE A 163 -3.01 15.84 7.58
N ILE A 164 -2.96 16.78 8.53
CA ILE A 164 -2.92 18.23 8.22
C ILE A 164 -1.71 18.57 7.36
N PHE A 165 -0.54 18.01 7.66
CA PHE A 165 0.66 18.24 6.87
C PHE A 165 0.49 17.79 5.41
N ILE A 166 -0.09 16.61 5.18
CA ILE A 166 -0.36 16.09 3.83
C ILE A 166 -1.31 17.02 3.06
N LEU A 167 -2.39 17.49 3.70
CA LEU A 167 -3.32 18.44 3.09
C LEU A 167 -2.63 19.76 2.72
N HIS A 168 -1.80 20.31 3.60
CA HIS A 168 -1.02 21.53 3.31
C HIS A 168 0.01 21.34 2.18
N LYS A 169 0.40 20.11 1.88
CA LYS A 169 1.25 19.78 0.73
C LYS A 169 0.49 19.59 -0.57
N GLY A 170 -0.83 19.81 -0.57
CA GLY A 170 -1.65 19.87 -1.78
C GLY A 170 -2.39 18.57 -2.10
N ALA A 171 -2.39 17.59 -1.20
CA ALA A 171 -3.29 16.44 -1.33
C ALA A 171 -4.75 16.88 -1.16
N ILE A 172 -5.61 16.36 -2.04
CA ILE A 172 -7.06 16.60 -2.02
C ILE A 172 -7.87 15.31 -1.83
N PHE A 173 -7.20 14.15 -1.89
CA PHE A 173 -7.75 12.83 -1.62
C PHE A 173 -6.80 12.03 -0.72
#